data_AF-V5AQ45-F1
#
_entry.id   AF-V5AQ45-F1
#
_cell.length_a   1.000
_cell.length_b   1.000
_cell.length_c   1.000
_cell.angle_alpha   90.00
_cell.angle_beta   90.00
_cell.angle_gamma   90.00
#
_symmetry.space_group_name_H-M   'P 1'
#
loop_
_entity.id
_entity.type
_entity.pdbx_description
1 polymer ?
#
loop_
_entity_poly.entity_id
_entity_poly.type
_entity_poly.pdbx_seq_one_letter_code
_entity_poly.pdbx_strand_id
1 'polypeptide(L)'
;MAHAVGFTYPHMADLSMVRNVIGVRGRALSVVVDSTSAAMVAREHHDCDDIGGVELQDDDGDGRTLESHLPRRHARDERMAPIGGAGDHTELTLAAFAELGCMRVNWGMAEPMRWCRKSGCRLLQLQSKRSAPNMSEYCYMLCDVGVPAKRCASDRYSRGWYLRSVHERSAKQPMGRCPITDPAPDLRDADAVIWRGECLFAMPGDEPSSWCLDTLPNNTTDARDPEETYLSAAMHAALRCPGM
;
A
#
# COMPACT_ATOMS: atom_id res chain seq x y z
N MET A 1 6.62 -10.15 13.15
CA MET A 1 5.76 -10.77 14.19
C MET A 1 4.53 -11.46 13.61
N ALA A 2 3.72 -10.81 12.76
CA ALA A 2 2.53 -11.41 12.16
C ALA A 2 2.75 -12.79 11.49
N HIS A 3 3.82 -12.93 10.68
CA HIS A 3 4.23 -14.24 10.12
C HIS A 3 4.47 -15.31 11.19
N ALA A 4 5.13 -14.94 12.29
CA ALA A 4 5.46 -15.87 13.37
C ALA A 4 4.22 -16.37 14.13
N VAL A 5 3.12 -15.61 14.12
CA VAL A 5 1.85 -16.01 14.72
C VAL A 5 0.87 -16.62 13.72
N GLY A 6 1.35 -16.94 12.51
CA GLY A 6 0.62 -17.79 11.57
C GLY A 6 0.05 -17.09 10.34
N PHE A 7 0.30 -15.80 10.11
CA PHE A 7 -0.05 -15.15 8.84
C PHE A 7 0.90 -15.64 7.75
N THR A 8 0.69 -16.86 7.25
CA THR A 8 1.47 -17.43 6.15
C THR A 8 0.56 -18.16 5.18
N TYR A 9 0.83 -18.02 3.88
CA TYR A 9 0.05 -18.67 2.84
C TYR A 9 -0.03 -20.20 3.04
N PRO A 10 1.06 -20.94 3.33
CA PRO A 10 0.98 -22.38 3.57
C PRO A 10 0.02 -22.72 4.71
N HIS A 11 0.08 -21.98 5.82
CA HIS A 11 -0.81 -22.23 6.96
C HIS A 11 -2.27 -21.91 6.62
N MET A 12 -2.53 -20.80 5.94
CA MET A 12 -3.88 -20.48 5.46
C MET A 12 -4.40 -21.53 4.47
N ALA A 13 -3.54 -22.11 3.64
CA ALA A 13 -3.90 -23.19 2.72
C ALA A 13 -4.23 -24.49 3.47
N ASP A 14 -3.45 -24.87 4.47
CA ASP A 14 -3.69 -26.05 5.31
C ASP A 14 -5.04 -25.95 6.05
N LEU A 15 -5.44 -24.74 6.42
CA LEU A 15 -6.72 -24.44 7.06
C LEU A 15 -7.87 -24.24 6.05
N SER A 16 -7.63 -24.41 4.75
CA SER A 16 -8.62 -24.19 3.69
C SER A 16 -9.21 -22.76 3.68
N MET A 17 -8.42 -21.77 4.09
CA MET A 17 -8.80 -20.35 4.16
C MET A 17 -8.51 -19.57 2.87
N VAL A 18 -7.96 -20.22 1.85
CA VAL A 18 -7.60 -19.58 0.58
C VAL A 18 -8.32 -20.21 -0.59
N ARG A 19 -8.65 -19.39 -1.57
CA ARG A 19 -9.26 -19.80 -2.84
C ARG A 19 -8.46 -19.30 -4.03
N ASN A 20 -8.30 -20.17 -5.01
CA ASN A 20 -7.75 -19.84 -6.31
C ASN A 20 -8.82 -19.22 -7.19
N VAL A 21 -8.56 -18.01 -7.70
CA VAL A 21 -9.43 -17.28 -8.61
C VAL A 21 -8.66 -17.00 -9.91
N ILE A 22 -9.29 -17.31 -11.04
CA ILE A 22 -8.69 -17.15 -12.37
C ILE A 22 -9.23 -15.92 -13.07
N GLY A 23 -8.41 -15.29 -13.92
CA GLY A 23 -8.85 -14.18 -14.78
C GLY A 23 -9.04 -12.83 -14.08
N VAL A 24 -8.78 -12.74 -12.78
CA VAL A 24 -8.80 -11.48 -12.02
C VAL A 24 -7.84 -10.49 -12.67
N ARG A 25 -8.36 -9.39 -13.20
CA ARG A 25 -7.58 -8.37 -13.94
C ARG A 25 -6.66 -8.97 -15.02
N GLY A 26 -7.05 -10.08 -15.65
CA GLY A 26 -6.23 -10.76 -16.68
C GLY A 26 -4.98 -11.48 -16.15
N ARG A 27 -4.94 -11.79 -14.86
CA ARG A 27 -3.99 -12.71 -14.23
C ARG A 27 -4.36 -14.16 -14.56
N ALA A 28 -3.36 -15.02 -14.66
CA ALA A 28 -3.57 -16.46 -14.82
C ALA A 28 -4.12 -17.07 -13.52
N LEU A 29 -3.64 -16.57 -12.39
CA LEU A 29 -4.06 -16.98 -11.05
C LEU A 29 -4.02 -15.78 -10.08
N SER A 30 -4.93 -15.79 -9.12
CA SER A 30 -4.92 -14.95 -7.93
C SER A 30 -5.36 -15.81 -6.76
N VAL A 31 -4.66 -15.71 -5.64
CA VAL A 31 -5.01 -16.42 -4.41
C VAL A 31 -5.67 -15.41 -3.48
N VAL A 32 -6.84 -15.76 -2.97
CA VAL A 32 -7.66 -14.89 -2.12
C VAL A 32 -7.85 -15.57 -0.78
N VAL A 33 -7.65 -14.86 0.32
CA VAL A 33 -8.11 -15.28 1.65
C VAL A 33 -9.64 -15.21 1.64
N ASP A 34 -10.27 -16.36 1.52
CA ASP A 34 -11.70 -16.56 1.26
C ASP A 34 -12.36 -17.14 2.51
N SER A 35 -12.71 -16.23 3.43
CA SER A 35 -13.42 -16.55 4.66
C SER A 35 -14.57 -15.58 4.89
N THR A 36 -15.46 -15.91 5.83
CA THR A 36 -16.62 -15.05 6.11
C THR A 36 -16.16 -13.68 6.63
N SER A 37 -15.20 -13.67 7.56
CA SER A 37 -14.64 -12.42 8.09
C SER A 37 -13.87 -11.64 7.03
N ALA A 38 -13.03 -12.31 6.23
CA ALA A 38 -12.24 -11.64 5.20
C ALA A 38 -13.12 -11.04 4.11
N ALA A 39 -14.16 -11.75 3.67
CA ALA A 39 -15.12 -11.23 2.69
C ALA A 39 -15.87 -10.01 3.23
N MET A 40 -16.39 -10.08 4.47
CA MET A 40 -17.13 -8.98 5.08
C MET A 40 -16.28 -7.72 5.20
N VAL A 41 -15.07 -7.83 5.75
CA VAL A 41 -14.17 -6.69 5.90
C VAL A 41 -13.72 -6.15 4.54
N ALA A 42 -13.44 -7.03 3.57
CA ALA A 42 -13.06 -6.58 2.24
C ALA A 42 -14.19 -5.80 1.56
N ARG A 43 -15.45 -6.23 1.70
CA ARG A 43 -16.63 -5.53 1.20
C ARG A 43 -16.76 -4.15 1.84
N GLU A 44 -16.63 -4.07 3.16
CA GLU A 44 -16.73 -2.81 3.90
C GLU A 44 -15.60 -1.85 3.56
N HIS A 45 -14.36 -2.34 3.58
CA HIS A 45 -13.18 -1.50 3.30
C HIS A 45 -13.23 -0.96 1.88
N HIS A 46 -13.54 -1.79 0.89
CA HIS A 46 -13.56 -1.38 -0.51
C HIS A 46 -14.90 -0.81 -0.99
N ASP A 47 -15.98 -0.91 -0.23
CA ASP A 47 -17.36 -0.62 -0.67
C ASP A 47 -17.73 -1.41 -1.95
N CYS A 48 -17.56 -2.73 -1.88
CA CYS A 48 -17.76 -3.63 -3.01
C CYS A 48 -18.35 -4.99 -2.60
N ASP A 49 -19.64 -5.21 -2.83
CA ASP A 49 -20.32 -6.45 -2.42
C ASP A 49 -19.81 -7.72 -3.15
N ASP A 50 -19.35 -7.56 -4.39
CA ASP A 50 -18.89 -8.66 -5.24
C ASP A 50 -17.52 -9.21 -4.83
N ILE A 51 -16.80 -8.55 -3.90
CA ILE A 51 -15.51 -9.05 -3.43
C ILE A 51 -15.70 -10.24 -2.49
N GLY A 52 -14.98 -11.33 -2.77
CA GLY A 52 -15.06 -12.58 -2.01
C GLY A 52 -14.08 -12.67 -0.84
N GLY A 53 -13.17 -11.71 -0.69
CA GLY A 53 -12.09 -11.81 0.29
C GLY A 53 -10.93 -10.90 -0.06
N VAL A 54 -9.78 -11.13 0.58
CA VAL A 54 -8.57 -10.29 0.40
C VAL A 54 -7.55 -11.04 -0.44
N GLU A 55 -7.11 -10.47 -1.55
CA GLU A 55 -6.06 -11.06 -2.38
C GLU A 55 -4.73 -11.17 -1.61
N LEU A 56 -3.92 -12.17 -1.95
CA LEU A 56 -2.52 -12.28 -1.56
C LEU A 56 -1.61 -11.74 -2.66
N GLN A 57 -0.48 -11.16 -2.25
CA GLN A 57 0.52 -10.63 -3.16
C GLN A 57 1.10 -11.76 -4.03
N ASP A 58 1.09 -11.52 -5.33
CA ASP A 58 1.77 -12.36 -6.31
C ASP A 58 2.13 -11.45 -7.49
N ASP A 59 3.43 -11.24 -7.69
CA ASP A 59 3.93 -10.23 -8.62
C ASP A 59 3.69 -10.60 -10.09
N ASP A 60 3.78 -11.89 -10.43
CA ASP A 60 3.67 -12.41 -11.80
C ASP A 60 2.23 -12.77 -12.21
N GLY A 61 1.32 -12.88 -11.23
CA GLY A 61 -0.09 -13.19 -11.50
C GLY A 61 -0.32 -14.62 -11.99
N ASP A 62 0.56 -15.54 -11.62
CA ASP A 62 0.51 -16.96 -11.99
C ASP A 62 0.78 -17.89 -10.80
N GLY A 63 0.89 -17.34 -9.58
CA GLY A 63 1.16 -18.08 -8.35
C GLY A 63 2.61 -18.46 -8.11
N ARG A 64 3.55 -18.23 -9.05
CA ARG A 64 4.97 -18.57 -8.85
C ARG A 64 5.66 -17.63 -7.86
N THR A 65 5.18 -16.39 -7.77
CA THR A 65 5.68 -15.34 -6.88
C THR A 65 4.72 -15.06 -5.73
N LEU A 66 3.91 -16.06 -5.36
CA LEU A 66 2.94 -15.92 -4.29
C LEU A 66 3.62 -15.73 -2.95
N GLU A 67 3.23 -14.67 -2.25
CA GLU A 67 3.74 -14.30 -0.95
C GLU A 67 2.64 -14.30 0.12
N SER A 68 3.09 -14.32 1.38
CA SER A 68 2.23 -14.23 2.56
C SER A 68 1.93 -12.77 2.95
N HIS A 69 1.72 -11.91 1.96
CA HIS A 69 1.51 -10.47 2.14
C HIS A 69 0.22 -10.03 1.46
N LEU A 70 -0.38 -8.95 1.93
CA LEU A 70 -1.49 -8.29 1.25
C LEU A 70 -0.94 -7.41 0.12
N PRO A 71 -1.55 -7.41 -1.06
CA PRO A 71 -0.97 -6.75 -2.21
C PRO A 71 -0.95 -5.25 -2.03
N ARG A 72 0.20 -4.63 -2.35
CA ARG A 72 0.41 -3.18 -2.25
C ARG A 72 -0.65 -2.38 -3.01
N ARG A 73 -1.22 -2.96 -4.06
CA ARG A 73 -2.30 -2.36 -4.85
C ARG A 73 -3.56 -2.09 -4.01
N HIS A 74 -3.91 -3.02 -3.14
CA HIS A 74 -5.16 -2.99 -2.37
C HIS A 74 -4.96 -2.58 -0.92
N ALA A 75 -3.76 -2.78 -0.39
CA ALA A 75 -3.47 -2.67 1.03
C ALA A 75 -2.07 -2.06 1.25
N ARG A 76 -1.72 -0.97 0.55
CA ARG A 76 -0.38 -0.37 0.61
C ARG A 76 0.06 -0.01 2.03
N ASP A 77 -0.84 0.61 2.79
CA ASP A 77 -0.53 1.14 4.12
C ASP A 77 -0.72 0.10 5.24
N GLU A 78 -0.99 -1.15 4.86
CA GLU A 78 -1.34 -2.24 5.76
C GLU A 78 -0.09 -2.90 6.36
N ARG A 79 -0.20 -3.38 7.60
CA ARG A 79 0.88 -4.08 8.32
C ARG A 79 1.50 -5.26 7.57
N MET A 80 0.69 -5.97 6.78
CA MET A 80 1.03 -7.12 5.96
C MET A 80 1.27 -6.76 4.50
N ALA A 81 1.39 -5.47 4.15
CA ALA A 81 1.96 -5.08 2.88
C ALA A 81 3.42 -5.55 2.76
N PRO A 82 3.90 -5.95 1.58
CA PRO A 82 5.26 -6.47 1.41
C PRO A 82 6.33 -5.40 1.67
N ILE A 83 6.07 -4.13 1.31
CA ILE A 83 7.02 -3.04 1.48
C ILE A 83 6.36 -1.66 1.53
N GLY A 84 6.84 -0.85 2.48
CA GLY A 84 6.43 0.54 2.69
C GLY A 84 4.99 0.68 3.20
N GLY A 85 4.52 1.93 3.32
CA GLY A 85 3.20 2.24 3.85
C GLY A 85 3.20 2.60 5.34
N ALA A 86 2.01 2.90 5.89
CA ALA A 86 1.85 3.30 7.28
C ALA A 86 2.11 2.16 8.28
N GLY A 87 1.82 0.92 7.88
CA GLY A 87 1.94 -0.28 8.72
C GLY A 87 0.74 -0.50 9.63
N ASP A 88 -0.44 -0.06 9.22
CA ASP A 88 -1.68 -0.08 10.00
C ASP A 88 -2.15 -1.51 10.27
N HIS A 89 -2.52 -1.81 11.52
CA HIS A 89 -3.17 -3.07 11.91
C HIS A 89 -4.66 -2.99 11.58
N THR A 90 -4.96 -3.17 10.30
CA THR A 90 -6.32 -2.99 9.80
C THR A 90 -7.20 -4.21 10.05
N GLU A 91 -8.49 -4.03 9.87
CA GLU A 91 -9.45 -5.14 9.86
C GLU A 91 -9.10 -6.21 8.82
N LEU A 92 -8.39 -5.89 7.73
CA LEU A 92 -8.05 -6.86 6.67
C LEU A 92 -7.13 -7.97 7.22
N THR A 93 -6.06 -7.58 7.90
CA THR A 93 -5.15 -8.54 8.55
C THR A 93 -5.80 -9.20 9.75
N LEU A 94 -6.58 -8.45 10.53
CA LEU A 94 -7.32 -9.01 11.66
C LEU A 94 -8.33 -10.07 11.21
N ALA A 95 -8.97 -9.90 10.05
CA ALA A 95 -9.89 -10.89 9.49
C ALA A 95 -9.19 -12.20 9.13
N ALA A 96 -7.97 -12.15 8.59
CA ALA A 96 -7.17 -13.35 8.40
C ALA A 96 -6.85 -14.01 9.76
N PHE A 97 -6.47 -13.22 10.78
CA PHE A 97 -6.16 -13.75 12.11
C PHE A 97 -7.35 -14.37 12.85
N ALA A 98 -8.55 -13.81 12.69
CA ALA A 98 -9.77 -14.33 13.30
C ALA A 98 -10.05 -15.77 12.87
N GLU A 99 -9.68 -16.11 11.63
CA GLU A 99 -9.97 -17.39 10.99
C GLU A 99 -8.87 -18.43 11.20
N LEU A 100 -7.62 -17.98 11.50
CA LEU A 100 -6.56 -18.89 11.95
C LEU A 100 -6.93 -19.61 13.27
N GLY A 101 -7.86 -19.08 14.05
CA GLY A 101 -8.39 -19.69 15.27
C GLY A 101 -7.44 -19.71 16.48
N CYS A 102 -6.18 -19.33 16.31
CA CYS A 102 -5.18 -19.29 17.38
C CYS A 102 -5.27 -18.05 18.28
N MET A 103 -6.01 -17.02 17.86
CA MET A 103 -6.15 -15.75 18.56
C MET A 103 -7.58 -15.22 18.47
N ARG A 104 -7.99 -14.45 19.49
CA ARG A 104 -9.25 -13.70 19.47
C ARG A 104 -8.97 -12.26 19.08
N VAL A 105 -9.61 -11.82 18.01
CA VAL A 105 -9.47 -10.45 17.49
C VAL A 105 -10.34 -9.47 18.28
N ASN A 106 -9.77 -8.31 18.60
CA ASN A 106 -10.50 -7.15 19.11
C ASN A 106 -10.67 -6.11 17.99
N TRP A 107 -11.80 -6.18 17.28
CA TRP A 107 -12.11 -5.31 16.15
C TRP A 107 -12.13 -3.82 16.50
N GLY A 108 -12.48 -3.46 17.75
CA GLY A 108 -12.51 -2.07 18.21
C GLY A 108 -11.13 -1.39 18.27
N MET A 109 -10.04 -2.15 18.09
CA MET A 109 -8.67 -1.64 18.00
C MET A 109 -8.13 -1.60 16.57
N ALA A 110 -8.95 -1.94 15.57
CA ALA A 110 -8.50 -1.93 14.19
C ALA A 110 -8.20 -0.51 13.71
N GLU A 111 -7.03 -0.35 13.10
CA GLU A 111 -6.60 0.94 12.58
C GLU A 111 -7.27 1.22 11.22
N PRO A 112 -7.75 2.44 10.98
CA PRO A 112 -8.38 2.79 9.71
C PRO A 112 -7.33 3.01 8.63
N MET A 113 -7.34 2.22 7.57
CA MET A 113 -6.51 2.48 6.39
C MET A 113 -7.25 3.40 5.40
N ARG A 114 -6.60 4.45 4.92
CA ARG A 114 -7.15 5.33 3.88
C ARG A 114 -7.01 4.74 2.48
N TRP A 115 -5.95 3.96 2.26
CA TRP A 115 -5.68 3.31 0.98
C TRP A 115 -6.81 2.36 0.59
N CYS A 116 -7.35 2.53 -0.62
CA CYS A 116 -8.47 1.77 -1.18
C CYS A 116 -9.77 1.80 -0.35
N ARG A 117 -9.90 2.72 0.60
CA ARG A 117 -11.12 2.82 1.40
C ARG A 117 -12.26 3.41 0.58
N LYS A 118 -13.38 2.69 0.52
CA LYS A 118 -14.56 3.00 -0.30
C LYS A 118 -14.21 3.23 -1.77
N SER A 119 -13.29 2.43 -2.29
CA SER A 119 -12.85 2.52 -3.69
C SER A 119 -13.89 2.03 -4.70
N GLY A 120 -14.95 1.37 -4.27
CA GLY A 120 -15.85 0.62 -5.14
C GLY A 120 -15.18 -0.61 -5.76
N CYS A 121 -15.99 -1.43 -6.44
CA CYS A 121 -15.52 -2.62 -7.15
C CYS A 121 -14.62 -2.31 -8.35
N ARG A 122 -14.75 -1.11 -8.91
CA ARG A 122 -14.12 -0.74 -10.18
C ARG A 122 -12.60 -0.78 -10.09
N LEU A 123 -12.01 -0.32 -8.98
CA LEU A 123 -10.56 -0.37 -8.78
C LEU A 123 -10.04 -1.82 -8.72
N LEU A 124 -10.83 -2.73 -8.15
CA LEU A 124 -10.50 -4.16 -7.99
C LEU A 124 -10.57 -4.92 -9.33
N GLN A 125 -11.49 -4.51 -10.20
CA GLN A 125 -11.80 -5.20 -11.45
C GLN A 125 -11.11 -4.58 -12.68
N LEU A 126 -10.69 -3.31 -12.61
CA LEU A 126 -10.08 -2.61 -13.73
C LEU A 126 -8.74 -3.25 -14.12
N GLN A 127 -8.70 -3.76 -15.35
CA GLN A 127 -7.48 -3.80 -16.13
C GLN A 127 -7.17 -2.36 -16.54
N SER A 128 -6.08 -1.83 -16.01
CA SER A 128 -5.49 -0.50 -16.26
C SER A 128 -5.31 -0.09 -17.75
N LYS A 129 -5.68 -0.93 -18.73
CA LYS A 129 -5.60 -0.65 -20.17
C LYS A 129 -6.90 -0.15 -20.80
N ARG A 130 -8.08 -0.43 -20.22
CA ARG A 130 -9.36 -0.12 -20.89
C ARG A 130 -10.04 1.15 -20.40
N SER A 131 -9.64 1.63 -19.23
CA SER A 131 -9.95 2.98 -18.75
C SER A 131 -8.90 3.25 -17.68
N ALA A 132 -8.06 4.26 -17.83
CA ALA A 132 -7.53 4.86 -16.61
C ALA A 132 -8.79 5.26 -15.82
N PRO A 133 -8.98 4.77 -14.57
CA PRO A 133 -10.08 5.30 -13.77
C PRO A 133 -9.94 6.82 -13.77
N ASN A 134 -11.06 7.54 -13.74
CA ASN A 134 -10.98 8.99 -13.63
C ASN A 134 -10.15 9.28 -12.37
N MET A 135 -8.99 9.92 -12.51
CA MET A 135 -8.03 10.09 -11.41
C MET A 135 -8.71 10.79 -10.22
N SER A 136 -9.75 11.59 -10.52
CA SER A 136 -10.61 12.25 -9.53
C SER A 136 -11.40 11.31 -8.62
N GLU A 137 -11.75 10.09 -9.06
CA GLU A 137 -12.43 9.08 -8.24
C GLU A 137 -11.49 8.48 -7.17
N TYR A 138 -10.17 8.59 -7.36
CA TYR A 138 -9.15 7.92 -6.53
C TYR A 138 -8.00 8.85 -6.11
N CYS A 139 -8.26 10.15 -5.98
CA CYS A 139 -7.26 11.20 -5.74
C CYS A 139 -6.24 10.91 -4.62
N TYR A 140 -6.64 10.16 -3.58
CA TYR A 140 -5.78 9.83 -2.43
C TYR A 140 -4.83 8.64 -2.68
N MET A 141 -5.05 7.91 -3.77
CA MET A 141 -4.23 6.77 -4.18
C MET A 141 -3.48 7.01 -5.47
N LEU A 142 -4.14 7.65 -6.45
CA LEU A 142 -3.62 7.87 -7.78
C LEU A 142 -3.37 9.36 -8.00
N CYS A 143 -2.16 9.69 -8.44
CA CYS A 143 -1.81 11.06 -8.78
C CYS A 143 -2.08 11.34 -10.26
N ASP A 144 -2.61 12.53 -10.54
CA ASP A 144 -2.75 13.01 -11.92
C ASP A 144 -1.38 13.24 -12.56
N VAL A 145 -1.28 13.05 -13.88
CA VAL A 145 -0.07 13.30 -14.69
C VAL A 145 0.07 14.81 -14.90
N GLY A 146 0.14 15.56 -13.80
CA GLY A 146 0.29 17.00 -13.76
C GLY A 146 1.73 17.43 -13.49
N VAL A 147 1.89 18.63 -12.95
CA VAL A 147 3.20 19.22 -12.64
C VAL A 147 4.03 18.29 -11.74
N PRO A 148 5.28 17.95 -12.13
CA PRO A 148 6.16 17.08 -11.34
C PRO A 148 6.56 17.80 -10.06
N ALA A 149 5.89 17.46 -8.96
CA ALA A 149 6.14 18.00 -7.64
C ALA A 149 6.22 16.87 -6.62
N LYS A 150 7.09 17.01 -5.62
CA LYS A 150 7.08 16.13 -4.44
C LYS A 150 5.74 16.29 -3.71
N ARG A 151 5.13 15.18 -3.34
CA ARG A 151 3.87 15.12 -2.57
C ARG A 151 4.04 14.20 -1.37
N CYS A 152 3.12 14.26 -0.42
CA CYS A 152 3.12 13.29 0.66
C CYS A 152 2.78 11.90 0.13
N ALA A 153 3.53 10.89 0.58
CA ALA A 153 3.12 9.51 0.41
C ALA A 153 1.86 9.22 1.25
N SER A 154 1.16 8.13 0.95
CA SER A 154 -0.06 7.74 1.65
C SER A 154 0.14 7.54 3.15
N ASP A 155 1.34 7.07 3.53
CA ASP A 155 1.82 6.90 4.89
C ASP A 155 1.99 8.21 5.67
N ARG A 156 2.11 9.36 4.98
CA ARG A 156 2.41 10.68 5.54
C ARG A 156 3.69 10.76 6.38
N TYR A 157 4.53 9.73 6.42
CA TYR A 157 5.86 9.83 7.02
C TYR A 157 6.82 10.51 6.06
N SER A 158 6.66 10.21 4.77
CA SER A 158 7.60 10.65 3.75
C SER A 158 6.93 11.49 2.68
N ARG A 159 7.74 12.37 2.08
CA ARG A 159 7.41 13.00 0.81
C ARG A 159 8.16 12.30 -0.31
N GLY A 160 7.50 12.21 -1.44
CA GLY A 160 7.89 11.34 -2.51
C GLY A 160 7.72 11.97 -3.87
N TRP A 161 8.42 11.41 -4.84
CA TRP A 161 8.21 11.73 -6.23
C TRP A 161 7.16 10.82 -6.84
N TYR A 162 6.59 11.28 -7.94
CA TYR A 162 6.00 10.38 -8.93
C TYR A 162 7.14 9.57 -9.57
N LEU A 163 7.49 8.43 -8.99
CA LEU A 163 8.62 7.63 -9.50
C LEU A 163 8.24 6.19 -9.84
N ARG A 164 7.23 5.63 -9.18
CA ARG A 164 6.89 4.21 -9.29
C ARG A 164 5.40 4.02 -9.48
N SER A 165 5.09 3.08 -10.36
CA SER A 165 3.77 2.50 -10.44
C SER A 165 3.65 1.34 -9.46
N VAL A 166 2.50 1.16 -8.81
CA VAL A 166 2.19 -0.19 -8.29
C VAL A 166 2.12 -1.11 -9.51
N HIS A 167 3.10 -2.00 -9.61
CA HIS A 167 3.24 -2.92 -10.73
C HIS A 167 2.63 -4.26 -10.30
N GLU A 168 1.60 -4.71 -10.99
CA GLU A 168 1.23 -6.12 -11.03
C GLU A 168 1.65 -6.60 -12.42
N ARG A 169 2.59 -7.54 -12.52
CA ARG A 169 2.90 -8.15 -13.82
C ARG A 169 1.82 -9.19 -14.10
N SER A 170 1.45 -9.28 -15.37
CA SER A 170 0.66 -10.40 -15.87
C SER A 170 1.52 -11.16 -16.86
N ALA A 171 1.45 -12.49 -16.80
CA ALA A 171 2.11 -13.41 -17.72
C ALA A 171 1.85 -13.10 -19.21
N LYS A 172 0.78 -12.35 -19.55
CA LYS A 172 0.42 -12.08 -20.94
C LYS A 172 0.73 -10.66 -21.43
N GLN A 173 0.82 -9.63 -20.58
CA GLN A 173 1.10 -8.25 -21.02
C GLN A 173 1.64 -7.35 -19.89
N PRO A 174 2.40 -6.28 -20.19
CA PRO A 174 2.65 -5.22 -19.22
C PRO A 174 1.32 -4.56 -18.87
N MET A 175 0.78 -4.88 -17.71
CA MET A 175 -0.40 -4.23 -17.16
C MET A 175 0.01 -2.83 -16.71
N GLY A 176 -0.93 -1.92 -16.87
CA GLY A 176 -0.77 -0.48 -16.76
C GLY A 176 -0.40 0.00 -15.36
N ARG A 177 0.37 1.08 -15.39
CA ARG A 177 0.97 1.73 -14.23
C ARG A 177 -0.12 2.45 -13.46
N CYS A 178 -0.37 2.05 -12.20
CA CYS A 178 -1.12 2.90 -11.26
C CYS A 178 -0.12 3.88 -10.65
N PRO A 179 -0.12 5.16 -11.07
CA PRO A 179 0.83 6.12 -10.57
C PRO A 179 0.60 6.41 -9.10
N ILE A 180 1.63 6.22 -8.28
CA ILE A 180 1.56 6.50 -6.86
C ILE A 180 2.74 7.38 -6.45
N THR A 181 2.54 8.18 -5.41
CA THR A 181 3.65 8.84 -4.73
C THR A 181 4.40 7.80 -3.92
N ASP A 182 5.61 7.48 -4.35
CA ASP A 182 6.52 6.63 -3.58
C ASP A 182 7.51 7.50 -2.84
N PRO A 183 7.88 7.13 -1.59
CA PRO A 183 8.99 7.76 -0.89
C PRO A 183 10.16 7.89 -1.85
N ALA A 184 10.92 8.98 -1.75
CA ALA A 184 12.09 9.21 -2.60
C ALA A 184 13.38 8.92 -1.83
N PRO A 185 13.69 7.64 -1.50
CA PRO A 185 14.87 7.30 -0.73
C PRO A 185 16.11 7.70 -1.52
N ASP A 186 17.04 8.35 -0.82
CA ASP A 186 18.38 8.58 -1.36
C ASP A 186 19.16 7.27 -1.25
N LEU A 187 19.62 6.72 -2.38
CA LEU A 187 20.33 5.44 -2.42
C LEU A 187 21.62 5.47 -1.57
N ARG A 188 22.26 6.63 -1.41
CA ARG A 188 23.47 6.77 -0.59
C ARG A 188 23.13 6.70 0.90
N ASP A 189 21.99 7.28 1.29
CA ASP A 189 21.50 7.26 2.67
C ASP A 189 20.94 5.89 3.03
N ALA A 190 20.24 5.23 2.10
CA ALA A 190 19.81 3.85 2.26
C ALA A 190 21.01 2.90 2.48
N ASP A 191 22.11 3.09 1.74
CA ASP A 191 23.34 2.32 1.91
C ASP A 191 24.00 2.58 3.27
N ALA A 192 24.02 3.83 3.72
CA ALA A 192 24.54 4.20 5.03
C ALA A 192 23.72 3.61 6.19
N VAL A 193 22.39 3.64 6.08
CA VAL A 193 21.47 3.12 7.11
C VAL A 193 21.45 1.58 7.12
N ILE A 194 21.30 0.96 5.95
CA ILE A 194 21.08 -0.49 5.83
C ILE A 194 22.40 -1.27 6.01
N TRP A 195 23.48 -0.81 5.37
CA TRP A 195 24.72 -1.58 5.29
C TRP A 195 25.80 -1.10 6.25
N ARG A 196 25.81 0.19 6.60
CA ARG A 196 26.78 0.75 7.55
C ARG A 196 26.22 0.97 8.96
N GLY A 197 24.92 0.78 9.16
CA GLY A 197 24.26 0.96 10.46
C GLY A 197 24.33 2.40 10.98
N GLU A 198 24.54 3.38 10.10
CA GLU A 198 24.59 4.78 10.45
C GLU A 198 23.18 5.29 10.77
N CYS A 199 23.02 6.09 11.82
CA CYS A 199 21.76 6.76 12.13
C CYS A 199 21.59 8.02 11.27
N LEU A 200 21.63 7.87 9.95
CA LEU A 200 21.23 8.93 9.02
C LEU A 200 19.72 8.83 8.76
N PHE A 201 19.09 9.97 8.51
CA PHE A 201 17.73 9.96 7.99
C PHE A 201 17.80 9.39 6.57
N ALA A 202 17.11 8.28 6.31
CA ALA A 202 16.98 7.71 4.96
C ALA A 202 16.36 8.70 3.94
N MET A 203 15.78 9.80 4.45
CA MET A 203 15.10 10.87 3.73
C MET A 203 15.48 12.23 4.35
N PRO A 204 16.36 13.02 3.73
CA PRO A 204 16.74 14.30 4.33
C PRO A 204 15.66 15.37 4.29
N GLY A 205 15.44 15.97 5.46
CA GLY A 205 14.34 16.91 5.71
C GLY A 205 13.06 16.25 6.24
N ASP A 206 12.98 14.93 6.29
CA ASP A 206 11.88 14.22 6.96
C ASP A 206 12.27 14.02 8.44
N GLU A 207 11.49 14.57 9.37
CA GLU A 207 11.73 14.39 10.82
C GLU A 207 10.89 13.22 11.36
N PRO A 208 11.45 12.29 12.16
CA PRO A 208 10.74 11.09 12.65
C PRO A 208 9.49 11.37 13.49
N SER A 209 9.39 12.56 14.09
CA SER A 209 8.25 13.01 14.89
C SER A 209 7.32 13.97 14.15
N SER A 210 7.51 14.13 12.84
CA SER A 210 6.73 15.02 11.99
C SER A 210 5.89 14.23 11.00
N TRP A 211 4.79 14.84 10.57
CA TRP A 211 3.93 14.31 9.53
C TRP A 211 4.01 15.20 8.30
N CYS A 212 3.97 14.55 7.14
CA CYS A 212 3.84 15.20 5.85
C CYS A 212 2.41 15.71 5.67
N LEU A 213 2.29 17.01 5.39
CA LEU A 213 1.07 17.72 5.10
C LEU A 213 1.09 18.20 3.65
N ASP A 214 0.01 17.92 2.92
CA ASP A 214 -0.16 18.40 1.54
C ASP A 214 -0.32 19.93 1.54
N THR A 215 0.39 20.60 0.63
CA THR A 215 0.36 22.06 0.47
C THR A 215 0.17 22.45 -0.99
N LEU A 216 -0.02 23.74 -1.26
CA LEU A 216 0.16 24.25 -2.61
C LEU A 216 1.61 24.08 -3.07
N PRO A 217 1.87 23.80 -4.36
CA PRO A 217 3.22 23.66 -4.88
C PRO A 217 4.04 24.92 -4.65
N ASN A 218 5.22 24.76 -4.06
CA ASN A 218 6.19 25.84 -3.87
C ASN A 218 7.59 25.39 -4.28
N ASN A 219 8.40 26.32 -4.78
CA ASN A 219 9.80 26.05 -5.07
C ASN A 219 10.54 25.76 -3.76
N THR A 220 11.19 24.60 -3.73
CA THR A 220 11.98 24.12 -2.60
C THR A 220 13.37 23.81 -3.12
N THR A 221 14.37 24.31 -2.40
CA THR A 221 15.77 23.98 -2.66
C THR A 221 16.14 22.77 -1.81
N ASP A 222 16.84 21.80 -2.39
CA ASP A 222 17.39 20.72 -1.58
C ASP A 222 18.45 21.30 -0.63
N ALA A 223 18.29 21.05 0.68
CA ALA A 223 19.23 21.55 1.67
C ALA A 223 20.65 20.98 1.48
N ARG A 224 20.78 19.84 0.77
CA ARG A 224 22.06 19.17 0.48
C ARG A 224 22.61 19.52 -0.90
N ASP A 225 21.74 19.91 -1.82
CA ASP A 225 22.12 20.36 -3.16
C ASP A 225 21.45 21.72 -3.45
N PRO A 226 22.08 22.82 -3.01
CA PRO A 226 21.51 24.16 -3.13
C PRO A 226 21.26 24.61 -4.58
N GLU A 227 21.86 23.93 -5.56
CA GLU A 227 21.71 24.21 -6.99
C GLU A 227 20.45 23.53 -7.58
N GLU A 228 19.96 22.46 -6.94
CA GLU A 228 18.75 21.75 -7.35
C GLU A 228 17.51 22.37 -6.71
N THR A 229 16.71 23.04 -7.56
CA THR A 229 15.40 23.58 -7.16
C THR A 229 14.29 22.72 -7.71
N TYR A 230 13.37 22.28 -6.87
CA TYR A 230 12.23 21.48 -7.27
C TYR A 230 10.91 21.97 -6.68
N LEU A 231 9.80 21.59 -7.31
CA LEU A 231 8.47 21.87 -6.77
C LEU A 231 8.11 20.87 -5.68
N SER A 232 7.75 21.37 -4.49
CA SER A 232 7.21 20.57 -3.39
C SER A 232 5.79 21.05 -3.08
N ALA A 233 4.83 20.15 -3.12
CA ALA A 233 3.46 20.34 -2.65
C ALA A 233 3.27 19.61 -1.30
N ALA A 234 4.32 19.63 -0.48
CA ALA A 234 4.40 18.90 0.78
C ALA A 234 5.33 19.63 1.76
N MET A 235 4.93 19.65 3.03
CA MET A 235 5.75 20.12 4.15
C MET A 235 5.64 19.18 5.34
N HIS A 236 6.65 19.14 6.21
CA HIS A 236 6.61 18.38 7.45
C HIS A 236 6.27 19.29 8.62
N ALA A 237 5.40 18.81 9.51
CA ALA A 237 5.04 19.51 10.74
C ALA A 237 4.87 18.53 11.90
N ALA A 238 5.28 18.95 13.10
CA ALA A 238 4.99 18.22 14.32
C ALA A 238 3.48 18.24 14.60
N LEU A 239 2.87 17.06 14.73
CA LEU A 239 1.46 16.94 15.13
C LEU A 239 1.35 16.80 16.64
N ARG A 240 0.41 17.55 17.22
CA ARG A 240 -0.05 17.32 18.58
C ARG A 240 -1.40 16.63 18.50
N CYS A 241 -1.44 15.33 18.75
CA CYS A 241 -2.67 14.56 18.86
C CYS A 241 -3.15 14.61 20.32
N PRO A 242 -4.21 15.35 20.66
CA PRO A 242 -4.65 15.54 22.06
C PRO A 242 -5.31 14.32 22.71
N GLY A 243 -5.13 13.12 22.14
CA GLY A 243 -5.70 11.85 22.61
C GLY A 243 -6.74 11.29 21.64
N MET A 244 -6.55 10.02 21.27
CA MET A 244 -7.61 9.11 20.82
C MET A 244 -8.37 8.59 22.04
#